data_AF-A0A8X8BIQ6-F1
#
_entry.id   AF-A0A8X8BIQ6-F1
#
_cell.length_a   1.000
_cell.length_b   1.000
_cell.length_c   1.000
_cell.angle_alpha   90.00
_cell.angle_beta   90.00
_cell.angle_gamma   90.00
#
_symmetry.space_group_name_H-M   'P 1'
#
loop_
_entity.id
_entity.type
_entity.pdbx_description
1 polymer ?
#
loop_
_entity_poly.entity_id
_entity_poly.type
_entity_poly.pdbx_seq_one_letter_code
_entity_poly.pdbx_strand_id
1 'polypeptide(L)' 'MDDELMKKAVVYVDSREAALKESGDVILSRAEIFSELGDVVNGTKPALSERTSVFKSLGMGIQDAVSAKLVFDHWKARP' A
#
# COMPACT_ATOMS: atom_id res chain seq x y z
N MET A 1 0.01 9.27 -11.78
CA MET A 1 -1.02 10.24 -11.36
C MET A 1 -0.44 11.62 -11.49
N ASP A 2 -1.27 12.62 -11.72
CA ASP A 2 -0.81 14.00 -11.78
C ASP A 2 -0.44 14.53 -10.38
N ASP A 3 0.39 15.57 -10.37
CA ASP A 3 0.89 16.22 -9.16
C ASP A 3 -0.21 16.80 -8.27
N GLU A 4 -1.28 17.33 -8.85
CA GLU A 4 -2.32 18.02 -8.10
C GLU A 4 -3.11 17.02 -7.26
N LEU A 5 -3.50 15.89 -7.86
CA LEU A 5 -4.13 14.79 -7.13
C LEU A 5 -3.23 14.25 -6.02
N MET A 6 -1.96 13.95 -6.33
CA MET A 6 -1.02 13.35 -5.38
C MET A 6 -0.73 14.25 -4.17
N LYS A 7 -0.71 15.58 -4.37
CA LYS A 7 -0.49 16.56 -3.30
C LYS A 7 -1.74 16.84 -2.46
N LYS A 8 -2.95 16.69 -3.03
CA LYS A 8 -4.21 16.98 -2.33
C LYS A 8 -4.83 15.77 -1.64
N ALA A 9 -4.54 14.57 -2.12
CA ALA A 9 -5.08 13.33 -1.57
C ALA A 9 -4.41 12.96 -0.24
N VAL A 10 -5.11 12.16 0.57
CA VAL A 10 -4.48 11.40 1.66
C VAL A 10 -3.80 10.18 1.06
N VAL A 11 -2.46 10.16 1.04
CA VAL A 11 -1.68 9.09 0.41
C VAL A 11 -1.35 7.99 1.41
N TYR A 12 -1.91 6.82 1.17
CA TYR A 12 -1.56 5.57 1.83
C TYR A 12 -0.65 4.75 0.92
N VAL A 13 0.31 4.02 1.49
CA VAL A 13 1.24 3.15 0.72
C VAL A 13 1.24 1.75 1.32
N ASP A 14 1.69 0.75 0.56
CA ASP A 14 1.97 -0.58 1.12
C ASP A 14 3.25 -0.59 1.96
N SER A 15 4.33 0.00 1.45
CA SER A 15 5.58 0.24 2.16
C SER A 15 6.14 1.62 1.81
N ARG A 16 6.47 2.40 2.84
CA ARG A 16 7.06 3.73 2.70
C ARG A 16 8.43 3.67 2.04
N GLU A 17 9.25 2.70 2.41
CA GLU A 17 10.58 2.52 1.85
C GLU A 17 10.51 2.30 0.32
N ALA A 18 9.69 1.34 -0.12
CA ALA A 18 9.48 1.05 -1.53
C ALA A 18 8.86 2.26 -2.27
N ALA A 19 7.85 2.91 -1.68
CA ALA A 19 7.21 4.07 -2.28
C ALA A 19 8.19 5.22 -2.56
N LEU A 20 9.10 5.50 -1.63
CA LEU A 20 10.12 6.54 -1.79
C LEU A 20 11.22 6.18 -2.80
N LYS A 21 11.36 4.90 -3.14
CA LYS A 21 12.41 4.39 -4.04
C LYS A 21 11.90 4.10 -5.46
N GLU A 22 10.67 3.64 -5.59
CA GLU A 22 10.17 3.00 -6.82
C GLU A 22 8.95 3.72 -7.41
N SER A 23 8.15 4.40 -6.58
CA SER A 23 6.92 5.05 -7.05
C SER A 23 7.24 6.41 -7.68
N GLY A 24 7.27 6.46 -9.02
CA GLY A 24 7.36 7.72 -9.76
C GLY A 24 6.26 8.71 -9.37
N ASP A 25 5.06 8.23 -9.07
CA ASP A 25 3.94 9.07 -8.61
C ASP A 25 4.25 9.79 -7.29
N VAL A 26 4.97 9.14 -6.37
CA VAL A 26 5.33 9.72 -5.06
C VAL A 26 6.58 10.58 -5.20
N ILE A 27 7.61 10.08 -5.90
CA ILE A 27 8.90 10.75 -6.04
C ILE A 27 8.78 12.05 -6.84
N LEU A 28 8.10 12.02 -7.99
CA LEU A 28 8.03 13.18 -8.89
C LEU A 28 7.07 14.24 -8.35
N SER A 29 5.93 13.83 -7.78
CA SER A 29 4.99 14.77 -7.17
C SER A 29 5.47 15.30 -5.82
N ARG A 30 6.44 14.62 -5.18
CA ARG A 30 6.87 14.88 -3.79
C ARG A 30 5.70 14.83 -2.80
N ALA A 31 4.73 13.96 -3.06
CA ALA A 31 3.59 13.78 -2.19
C ALA A 31 4.01 13.33 -0.78
N GLU A 32 3.34 13.87 0.23
CA GLU A 32 3.51 13.42 1.60
C GLU A 32 2.78 12.09 1.79
N ILE A 33 3.51 11.05 2.24
CA ILE A 33 2.93 9.77 2.61
C ILE A 33 2.36 9.89 4.03
N PHE A 34 1.03 9.81 4.15
CA PHE A 34 0.33 9.88 5.42
C PHE A 34 0.61 8.65 6.30
N SER A 35 0.48 7.44 5.75
CA SER A 35 0.58 6.20 6.53
C SER A 35 0.77 4.97 5.63
N GLU A 36 1.28 3.88 6.19
CA GLU A 36 1.24 2.57 5.53
C GLU A 36 -0.13 1.90 5.76
N LEU A 37 -0.58 1.07 4.82
CA LEU A 37 -1.86 0.35 4.94
C LEU A 37 -1.90 -0.53 6.19
N GLY A 38 -0.75 -1.09 6.59
CA GLY A 38 -0.63 -1.88 7.82
C GLY A 38 -0.98 -1.11 9.09
N ASP A 39 -0.68 0.19 9.16
CA ASP A 39 -1.05 1.03 10.30
C ASP A 39 -2.58 1.17 10.43
N VAL A 40 -3.26 1.30 9.29
CA VAL A 40 -4.72 1.41 9.23
C VAL A 40 -5.37 0.09 9.66
N VAL A 41 -4.85 -1.03 9.15
CA VAL A 41 -5.31 -2.37 9.55
C VAL A 41 -5.09 -2.63 11.04
N ASN A 42 -3.98 -2.16 11.59
CA ASN A 42 -3.63 -2.31 13.00
C ASN A 42 -4.32 -1.26 13.91
N GLY A 43 -5.06 -0.30 13.36
CA GLY A 43 -5.72 0.76 14.11
C GLY A 43 -4.78 1.81 14.72
N THR A 44 -3.50 1.84 14.34
CA THR A 44 -2.53 2.86 14.80
C THR A 44 -2.67 4.17 14.04
N LYS A 45 -3.32 4.14 12.87
CA LYS A 45 -3.69 5.32 12.06
C LYS A 45 -5.14 5.19 11.57
N PRO A 46 -5.88 6.30 11.45
CA PRO A 46 -7.26 6.26 10.97
C PRO A 46 -7.35 6.07 9.45
N ALA A 47 -8.42 5.43 9.00
CA ALA A 47 -8.88 5.49 7.62
C ALA A 47 -9.69 6.79 7.42
N LEU A 48 -9.19 7.72 6.61
CA LEU A 48 -9.85 8.98 6.29
C LEU A 48 -10.69 8.83 5.01
N SER A 49 -11.70 7.95 5.05
CA SER A 49 -12.49 7.53 3.88
C SER A 49 -13.42 8.62 3.33
N GLU A 50 -13.68 9.66 4.12
CA GLU A 50 -14.44 10.85 3.71
C GLU A 50 -13.63 11.84 2.87
N ARG A 51 -12.30 11.68 2.82
CA ARG A 51 -11.40 12.51 1.99
C ARG A 51 -10.98 11.72 0.74
N THR A 52 -10.64 12.44 -0.32
CA THR A 52 -9.99 11.81 -1.48
C THR A 52 -8.70 11.14 -1.03
N SER A 53 -8.65 9.81 -1.13
CA SER A 53 -7.51 8.99 -0.74
C SER A 53 -6.89 8.29 -1.94
N VAL A 54 -5.56 8.19 -1.96
CA VAL A 54 -4.82 7.36 -2.92
C VAL A 54 -4.12 6.27 -2.15
N PHE A 55 -4.37 5.01 -2.51
CA PHE A 55 -3.52 3.90 -2.09
C PHE A 55 -2.52 3.60 -3.19
N LYS A 56 -1.23 3.86 -2.94
CA LYS A 56 -0.16 3.53 -3.86
C LYS A 56 0.40 2.15 -3.53
N SER A 57 0.02 1.18 -4.34
CA SER A 57 0.51 -0.20 -4.29
C SER A 57 1.69 -0.38 -5.24
N LEU A 58 2.79 -0.92 -4.73
CA LEU A 58 3.96 -1.36 -5.48
C LEU A 58 4.16 -2.88 -5.40
N GLY A 59 3.59 -3.51 -4.37
CA GLY A 59 3.77 -4.92 -4.06
C GLY A 59 4.87 -5.10 -3.02
N MET A 60 4.66 -6.07 -2.11
CA MET A 60 5.67 -6.50 -1.16
C MET A 60 5.78 -8.02 -1.21
N GLY A 61 7.00 -8.56 -1.19
CA GLY A 61 7.21 -10.01 -1.27
C GLY A 61 6.49 -10.84 -0.19
N ILE A 62 6.14 -10.22 0.95
CA ILE A 62 5.32 -10.87 1.98
C ILE A 62 3.89 -11.18 1.48
N GLN A 63 3.33 -10.33 0.63
CA GLN A 63 2.00 -10.54 0.03
C GLN A 63 2.01 -11.80 -0.85
N ASP A 64 3.07 -12.00 -1.61
CA ASP A 64 3.29 -13.21 -2.41
C ASP A 64 3.51 -14.43 -1.52
N ALA A 65 4.37 -14.32 -0.50
CA ALA A 65 4.72 -15.43 0.39
C ALA A 65 3.49 -15.99 1.14
N VAL A 66 2.64 -15.11 1.66
CA VAL A 66 1.38 -15.52 2.33
C VAL A 66 0.43 -16.17 1.32
N SER A 67 0.28 -15.58 0.13
CA SER A 67 -0.59 -16.12 -0.92
C SER A 67 -0.13 -17.52 -1.37
N ALA A 68 1.18 -17.67 -1.63
CA ALA A 68 1.78 -18.95 -2.01
C ALA A 68 1.59 -20.03 -0.95
N LYS A 69 1.77 -19.68 0.34
CA LYS A 69 1.51 -20.60 1.45
C LYS A 69 0.05 -21.06 1.48
N LEU A 70 -0.91 -20.13 1.36
CA LEU A 70 -2.34 -20.46 1.35
C LEU A 70 -2.70 -21.43 0.22
N VAL A 71 -2.23 -21.16 -1.00
CA VAL A 71 -2.46 -22.03 -2.16
C VAL A 71 -1.80 -23.40 -1.97
N PHE A 72 -0.56 -23.43 -1.48
CA PHE A 72 0.17 -24.68 -1.27
C PHE A 72 -0.45 -25.55 -0.17
N ASP A 73 -0.88 -24.95 0.94
CA ASP A 73 -1.56 -25.66 2.02
C ASP A 73 -2.91 -26.22 1.55
N HIS A 74 -3.67 -25.44 0.75
CA HIS A 74 -4.90 -25.93 0.13
C HIS A 74 -4.64 -27.12 -0.80
N TRP A 75 -3.59 -27.04 -1.63
CA TRP A 75 -3.21 -28.15 -2.51
C TRP A 75 -2.85 -29.42 -1.73
N LYS A 76 -2.04 -29.32 -0.66
CA LYS A 76 -1.67 -30.46 0.19
C LYS A 76 -2.85 -31.13 0.90
N ALA A 77 -3.92 -30.38 1.16
CA ALA A 77 -5.11 -30.87 1.85
C ALA A 77 -6.12 -31.58 0.92
N ARG A 78 -5.86 -31.62 -0.40
CA ARG A 78 -6.74 -32.31 -1.35
C ARG A 78 -6.58 -33.84 -1.18
N PRO A 79 -7.70 -34.58 -1.12
CA PRO A 79 -7.68 -36.04 -1.05
C PRO A 79 -7.16 -36.69 -2.34
#